data_AF-X1CNG7-F1
#
_entry.id   AF-X1CNG7-F1
#
_cell.length_a   1.000
_cell.length_b   1.000
_cell.length_c   1.000
_cell.angle_alpha   90.00
_cell.angle_beta   90.00
_cell.angle_gamma   90.00
#
_symmetry.space_group_name_H-M   'P 1'
#
loop_
_entity.id
_entity.type
_entity.pdbx_description
1 polymer ?
#
loop_
_entity_poly.entity_id
_entity_poly.type
_entity_poly.pdbx_seq_one_letter_code
_entity_poly.pdbx_strand_id
1 'polypeptide(L)'
;MILKCFFHQYLKYQGYFLDLIRDRKVYKQENQERHPINPGVQVGDIGGALVTAIGILGAIIERENNPEKKGQYIDIAMTDSVFSFIPLIAAYHFSKDISDGINILHGDFPFYSVYKTEDNKFLSVGIIEIKFWR
;
A
#
# COMPACT_ATOMS: atom_id res chain seq x y z
N MET A 1 4.46 17.87 23.74
CA MET A 1 4.04 17.01 22.62
C MET A 1 3.74 15.65 23.22
N ILE A 2 2.51 15.17 23.06
CA ILE A 2 2.12 13.82 23.47
C ILE A 2 1.78 13.10 22.17
N LEU A 3 2.47 12.01 21.91
CA LEU A 3 2.23 11.14 20.75
C LEU A 3 1.40 9.95 21.20
N LYS A 4 0.35 9.63 20.46
CA LYS A 4 -0.44 8.41 20.68
C LYS A 4 -0.55 7.70 19.34
N CYS A 5 0.18 6.62 19.18
CA CYS A 5 0.00 5.68 18.08
C CYS A 5 -0.97 4.60 18.56
N PHE A 6 -2.13 4.47 17.91
CA PHE A 6 -3.13 3.48 18.28
C PHE A 6 -3.01 2.20 17.44
N PHE A 7 -2.90 1.06 18.12
CA PHE A 7 -2.96 -0.29 17.53
C PHE A 7 -4.40 -0.80 17.33
N HIS A 8 -5.39 -0.20 18.02
CA HIS A 8 -6.70 -0.82 18.26
C HIS A 8 -7.58 -0.98 17.00
N GLN A 9 -7.32 -0.22 15.93
CA GLN A 9 -7.99 -0.38 14.62
C GLN A 9 -7.22 -1.30 13.66
N TYR A 10 -5.94 -1.57 13.89
CA TYR A 10 -5.08 -2.21 12.91
C TYR A 10 -5.54 -3.63 12.53
N LEU A 11 -5.97 -4.44 13.52
CA LEU A 11 -6.44 -5.82 13.28
C LEU A 11 -7.74 -5.89 12.44
N LYS A 12 -8.61 -4.87 12.52
CA LYS A 12 -9.85 -4.81 11.75
C LYS A 12 -9.60 -4.39 10.29
N TYR A 13 -8.56 -3.57 10.06
CA TYR A 13 -8.24 -3.01 8.75
C TYR A 13 -7.12 -3.70 7.99
N GLN A 14 -6.30 -4.52 8.67
CA GLN A 14 -5.43 -5.48 8.00
C GLN A 14 -6.25 -6.38 7.05
N GLY A 15 -7.49 -6.72 7.44
CA GLY A 15 -8.48 -7.36 6.59
C GLY A 15 -8.74 -6.60 5.29
N TYR A 16 -9.00 -5.29 5.31
CA TYR A 16 -9.26 -4.51 4.10
C TYR A 16 -8.06 -4.42 3.15
N PHE A 17 -6.84 -4.20 3.66
CA PHE A 17 -5.64 -4.21 2.81
C PHE A 17 -5.43 -5.60 2.17
N LEU A 18 -5.61 -6.65 2.97
CA LEU A 18 -5.50 -8.03 2.54
C LEU A 18 -6.63 -8.46 1.60
N ASP A 19 -7.84 -7.91 1.76
CA ASP A 19 -9.00 -8.13 0.91
C ASP A 19 -8.86 -7.39 -0.44
N LEU A 20 -8.21 -6.22 -0.47
CA LEU A 20 -7.88 -5.52 -1.72
C LEU A 20 -6.90 -6.29 -2.61
N ILE A 21 -6.09 -7.18 -2.02
CA ILE A 21 -5.16 -8.07 -2.76
C ILE A 21 -5.68 -9.50 -2.91
N ARG A 22 -6.89 -9.78 -2.37
CA ARG A 22 -7.49 -11.12 -2.33
C ARG A 22 -8.06 -11.53 -3.69
N ASP A 23 -8.88 -10.67 -4.28
CA ASP A 23 -9.46 -10.93 -5.60
C ASP A 23 -8.54 -10.40 -6.70
N ARG A 24 -7.97 -11.33 -7.48
CA ARG A 24 -7.15 -11.03 -8.65
C ARG A 24 -7.61 -11.83 -9.85
N LYS A 25 -7.88 -11.13 -10.95
CA LYS A 25 -8.08 -11.75 -12.27
C LYS A 25 -6.77 -11.76 -13.03
N VAL A 26 -6.17 -12.94 -13.18
CA VAL A 26 -5.01 -13.14 -14.04
C VAL A 26 -5.45 -12.99 -15.50
N TYR A 27 -4.66 -12.30 -16.32
CA TYR A 27 -4.99 -12.04 -17.72
C TYR A 27 -5.30 -13.36 -18.48
N LYS A 28 -6.51 -13.45 -19.06
CA LYS A 28 -7.05 -14.63 -19.77
C LYS A 28 -7.17 -15.93 -18.93
N GLN A 29 -7.20 -15.85 -17.60
CA GLN A 29 -7.45 -17.00 -16.73
C GLN A 29 -8.64 -16.75 -15.79
N GLU A 30 -9.32 -17.83 -15.40
CA GLU A 30 -10.43 -17.76 -14.43
C GLU A 30 -9.93 -17.37 -13.03
N ASN A 31 -10.84 -16.79 -12.23
CA ASN A 31 -10.59 -16.35 -10.87
C ASN A 31 -9.95 -17.47 -10.04
N GLN A 32 -8.78 -17.21 -9.48
CA GLN A 32 -8.18 -18.06 -8.46
C GLN A 32 -8.47 -17.46 -7.09
N GLU A 33 -9.35 -18.06 -6.30
CA GLU A 33 -9.46 -17.72 -4.89
C GLU A 33 -8.14 -18.04 -4.20
N ARG A 34 -7.46 -17.00 -3.71
CA ARG A 34 -6.26 -17.14 -2.90
C ARG A 34 -6.54 -16.59 -1.52
N HIS A 35 -6.12 -17.32 -0.49
CA HIS A 35 -6.15 -16.79 0.86
C HIS A 35 -5.22 -15.58 0.95
N PRO A 36 -5.59 -14.52 1.68
CA PRO A 36 -4.71 -13.37 1.83
C PRO A 36 -3.40 -13.77 2.50
N ILE A 37 -2.29 -13.30 1.94
CA ILE A 37 -0.95 -13.60 2.44
C ILE A 37 -0.44 -12.38 3.18
N ASN A 38 0.06 -12.57 4.40
CA ASN A 38 0.76 -11.51 5.11
C ASN A 38 2.02 -11.15 4.31
N PRO A 39 2.19 -9.89 3.84
CA PRO A 39 3.43 -9.50 3.21
C PRO A 39 4.55 -9.75 4.21
N GLY A 40 5.63 -10.42 3.81
CA GLY A 40 6.76 -10.74 4.69
C GLY A 40 7.52 -9.52 5.26
N VAL A 41 6.92 -8.33 5.15
CA VAL A 41 7.41 -7.05 5.65
C VAL A 41 6.33 -6.42 6.53
N GLN A 42 6.75 -5.78 7.62
CA GLN A 42 5.87 -5.15 8.61
C GLN A 42 5.40 -3.77 8.10
N VAL A 43 4.54 -3.77 7.06
CA VAL A 43 4.10 -2.53 6.38
C VAL A 43 3.45 -1.54 7.35
N GLY A 44 2.69 -2.03 8.33
CA GLY A 44 2.08 -1.19 9.36
C GLY A 44 3.06 -0.48 10.27
N ASP A 45 4.06 -1.20 10.77
CA ASP A 45 5.06 -0.64 11.68
C ASP A 45 5.94 0.36 10.95
N ILE A 46 6.40 0.00 9.74
CA ILE A 46 7.22 0.88 8.90
C ILE A 46 6.43 2.12 8.48
N GLY A 47 5.20 1.94 8.01
CA GLY A 47 4.34 3.04 7.58
C GLY A 47 3.99 3.97 8.74
N GLY A 48 3.56 3.41 9.87
CA GLY A 48 3.25 4.17 11.08
C GLY A 48 4.45 4.96 11.60
N ALA A 49 5.64 4.35 11.64
CA ALA A 49 6.85 5.03 12.05
C ALA A 49 7.25 6.18 11.11
N LEU A 50 7.14 5.98 9.79
CA LEU A 50 7.45 6.99 8.79
C LEU A 50 6.51 8.20 8.90
N VAL A 51 5.20 7.96 8.93
CA VAL A 51 4.19 9.03 9.08
C VAL A 51 4.36 9.75 10.43
N THR A 52 4.74 9.02 11.48
CA THR A 52 5.09 9.60 12.79
C THR A 52 6.27 10.54 12.72
N ALA A 53 7.36 10.13 12.08
CA ALA A 53 8.52 11.00 11.91
C ALA A 53 8.15 12.28 11.16
N ILE A 54 7.37 12.17 10.08
CA ILE A 54 6.88 13.31 9.30
C ILE A 54 6.00 14.23 10.16
N GLY A 55 5.06 13.68 10.92
CA GLY A 55 4.19 14.45 11.80
C GLY A 55 4.96 15.21 12.87
N ILE A 56 5.95 14.58 13.51
CA ILE A 56 6.82 15.23 14.51
C ILE A 56 7.60 16.37 13.89
N LEU A 57 8.21 16.16 12.71
CA LEU A 57 8.93 17.22 12.00
C LEU A 57 8.01 18.38 11.64
N GLY A 58 6.81 18.11 11.14
CA GLY A 58 5.79 19.11 10.86
C GLY A 58 5.39 19.92 12.10
N ALA A 59 5.22 19.26 13.25
CA ALA A 59 4.92 19.92 14.52
C ALA A 59 6.07 20.80 15.04
N ILE A 60 7.32 20.40 14.81
CA ILE A 60 8.49 21.22 15.16
C ILE A 60 8.53 22.47 14.28
N ILE A 61 8.34 22.31 12.97
CA ILE A 61 8.31 23.43 12.01
C ILE A 61 7.19 24.41 12.35
N GLU A 62 5.98 23.91 12.64
CA GLU A 62 4.85 24.75 13.04
C GLU A 62 5.18 25.53 14.33
N ARG A 63 5.72 24.85 15.34
CA ARG A 63 6.11 25.48 16.60
C ARG A 63 7.18 26.58 16.42
N GLU A 64 8.11 26.41 15.50
CA GLU A 64 9.14 27.43 15.23
C GLU A 64 8.58 28.67 14.55
N ASN A 65 7.57 28.50 13.70
CA ASN A 65 6.93 29.60 12.98
C ASN A 65 5.79 30.27 13.78
N ASN A 66 5.28 29.61 14.82
CA ASN A 66 4.17 30.11 15.62
C ASN A 66 4.67 30.99 16.80
N PRO A 67 4.15 32.22 16.97
CA PRO A 67 4.49 33.09 18.09
C PRO A 67 4.23 32.48 19.48
N GLU A 68 3.21 31.62 19.61
CA GLU A 68 2.85 30.99 20.88
C GLU A 68 3.81 29.84 21.26
N LYS A 69 4.58 29.30 20.31
CA LYS A 69 5.53 28.18 20.47
C LYS A 69 4.95 26.96 21.21
N LYS A 70 3.63 26.76 21.13
CA LYS A 70 2.95 25.64 21.78
C LYS A 70 3.26 24.34 21.05
N GLY A 71 3.36 23.26 21.82
CA GLY A 71 3.36 21.92 21.24
C GLY A 71 1.93 21.49 20.87
N GLN A 72 1.84 20.49 20.00
CA GLN A 72 0.58 19.88 19.60
C GLN A 72 0.54 18.38 19.93
N TYR A 73 -0.67 17.82 19.90
CA TYR A 73 -0.92 16.39 19.97
C TYR A 73 -1.02 15.86 18.54
N ILE A 74 -0.34 14.76 18.26
CA ILE A 74 -0.29 14.14 16.92
C ILE A 74 -0.92 12.76 17.04
N ASP A 75 -2.04 12.55 16.35
CA ASP A 75 -2.77 11.30 16.28
C ASP A 75 -2.43 10.56 14.99
N ILE A 76 -1.90 9.36 15.11
CA ILE A 76 -1.45 8.58 13.96
C ILE A 76 -1.97 7.16 14.09
N ALA A 77 -2.76 6.77 13.10
CA ALA A 77 -3.18 5.40 12.91
C ALA A 77 -2.24 4.70 11.92
N MET A 78 -1.78 3.49 12.29
CA MET A 78 -1.05 2.62 11.37
C MET A 78 -1.92 2.27 10.15
N THR A 79 -3.24 2.14 10.34
CA THR A 79 -4.20 1.91 9.25
C THR A 79 -4.14 3.01 8.20
N ASP A 80 -4.26 4.28 8.61
CA ASP A 80 -4.24 5.42 7.69
C ASP A 80 -2.88 5.53 6.99
N SER A 81 -1.81 5.21 7.72
CA SER A 81 -0.45 5.16 7.19
C SER A 81 -0.32 4.13 6.07
N VAL A 82 -0.77 2.88 6.29
CA VAL A 82 -0.74 1.83 5.27
C VAL A 82 -1.66 2.13 4.10
N PHE A 83 -2.85 2.69 4.38
CA PHE A 83 -3.80 3.07 3.34
C PHE A 83 -3.21 4.13 2.39
N SER A 84 -2.38 5.04 2.90
CA SER A 84 -1.69 6.03 2.08
C SER A 84 -0.69 5.44 1.07
N PHE A 85 -0.27 4.18 1.25
CA PHE A 85 0.67 3.49 0.35
C PHE A 85 0.01 2.81 -0.86
N ILE A 86 -1.32 2.78 -0.91
CA ILE A 86 -2.08 2.11 -1.98
C ILE A 86 -3.00 3.05 -2.78
N PRO A 87 -2.55 4.25 -3.19
CA PRO A 87 -3.44 5.26 -3.78
C PRO A 87 -4.06 4.78 -5.10
N LEU A 88 -3.31 4.04 -5.93
CA LEU A 88 -3.79 3.56 -7.22
C LEU A 88 -4.87 2.47 -7.05
N ILE A 89 -4.65 1.52 -6.14
CA ILE A 89 -5.62 0.46 -5.82
C ILE A 89 -6.88 1.06 -5.22
N ALA A 90 -6.72 2.00 -4.27
CA ALA A 90 -7.84 2.70 -3.67
C ALA A 90 -8.64 3.47 -4.74
N ALA A 91 -7.97 4.22 -5.62
CA ALA A 91 -8.63 4.95 -6.70
C ALA A 91 -9.46 4.02 -7.60
N TYR A 92 -8.91 2.87 -7.99
CA TYR A 92 -9.63 1.86 -8.76
C TYR A 92 -10.84 1.29 -8.02
N HIS A 93 -10.69 0.99 -6.73
CA HIS A 93 -11.78 0.47 -5.91
C HIS A 93 -12.94 1.47 -5.77
N PHE A 94 -12.64 2.77 -5.61
CA PHE A 94 -13.65 3.80 -5.41
C PHE A 94 -14.22 4.40 -6.71
N SER A 95 -13.58 4.21 -7.87
CA SER A 95 -13.99 4.85 -9.12
C SER A 95 -15.24 4.27 -9.79
N LYS A 96 -15.86 3.20 -9.25
CA LYS A 96 -17.05 2.49 -9.78
C LYS A 96 -16.95 1.92 -11.21
N ASP A 97 -15.94 2.30 -11.99
CA ASP A 97 -15.79 1.96 -13.42
C ASP A 97 -14.86 0.77 -13.69
N ILE A 98 -14.17 0.24 -12.67
CA ILE A 98 -13.24 -0.89 -12.85
C ILE A 98 -13.76 -2.08 -12.04
N SER A 99 -14.82 -2.68 -12.59
CA SER A 99 -15.59 -3.78 -12.00
C SER A 99 -14.89 -5.14 -12.01
N ASP A 100 -13.61 -5.23 -12.37
CA ASP A 100 -12.95 -6.52 -12.61
C ASP A 100 -11.75 -6.84 -11.73
N GLY A 101 -11.36 -6.00 -10.77
CA GLY A 101 -10.21 -6.30 -9.88
C GLY A 101 -8.87 -6.41 -10.63
N ILE A 102 -8.81 -5.90 -11.86
CA ILE A 102 -7.63 -5.93 -12.72
C ILE A 102 -6.79 -4.70 -12.40
N ASN A 103 -5.70 -4.90 -11.65
CA ASN A 103 -4.67 -3.88 -11.44
C ASN A 103 -3.44 -4.26 -12.25
N ILE A 104 -2.98 -3.35 -13.12
CA ILE A 104 -1.79 -3.54 -13.95
C ILE A 104 -0.52 -3.82 -13.15
N LEU A 105 -0.49 -3.47 -11.86
CA LEU A 105 0.66 -3.65 -10.97
C LEU A 105 0.59 -4.92 -10.10
N HIS A 106 -0.43 -5.75 -10.26
CA HIS A 106 -0.61 -6.93 -9.41
C HIS A 106 0.19 -8.16 -9.84
N GLY A 107 0.95 -8.12 -10.93
CA GLY A 107 1.64 -9.32 -11.43
C GLY A 107 0.83 -10.13 -12.44
N ASP A 108 -0.41 -9.69 -12.73
CA ASP A 108 -1.44 -10.47 -13.44
C ASP A 108 -1.36 -10.34 -14.97
N PHE A 109 -0.52 -9.43 -15.46
CA PHE A 109 -0.34 -9.18 -16.88
C PHE A 109 1.01 -9.70 -17.37
N PRO A 110 1.13 -10.20 -18.62
CA PRO A 110 2.39 -10.72 -19.12
C PRO A 110 3.55 -9.72 -19.06
N PHE A 111 3.24 -8.45 -19.18
CA PHE A 111 4.22 -7.37 -19.16
C PHE A 111 4.55 -6.85 -17.77
N TYR A 112 3.84 -7.29 -16.73
CA TYR A 112 4.10 -6.92 -15.35
C TYR A 112 3.88 -8.16 -14.49
N SER A 113 4.89 -9.02 -14.41
CA SER A 113 4.82 -10.33 -13.73
C SER A 113 6.19 -10.91 -13.39
N VAL A 114 6.21 -12.05 -12.71
CA VAL A 114 7.41 -12.79 -12.33
C VAL A 114 7.41 -14.15 -13.02
N TYR A 115 8.51 -14.47 -13.72
CA TYR A 115 8.66 -15.67 -14.54
C TYR A 115 9.76 -16.58 -14.00
N LYS A 116 9.54 -17.89 -14.09
CA LYS A 116 10.56 -18.89 -13.76
C LYS A 116 11.51 -19.08 -14.95
N THR A 117 12.81 -19.04 -14.71
CA THR A 117 13.86 -19.27 -15.71
C THR A 117 14.26 -20.74 -15.77
N GLU A 118 14.99 -21.12 -16.82
CA GLU A 118 15.47 -22.50 -17.02
C GLU A 118 16.37 -22.99 -15.86
N ASP A 119 17.18 -22.08 -15.29
CA ASP A 119 18.02 -22.36 -14.12
C ASP A 119 17.25 -22.37 -12.79
N ASN A 120 15.92 -22.49 -12.83
CA ASN A 120 15.00 -22.50 -11.68
C ASN A 120 15.03 -21.24 -10.81
N LYS A 121 15.55 -20.11 -11.33
CA LYS A 121 15.45 -18.80 -10.68
C LYS A 121 14.22 -18.04 -11.17
N PHE A 122 14.07 -16.80 -10.72
CA PHE A 122 12.95 -15.93 -11.05
C PHE A 122 13.41 -14.62 -11.66
N LEU A 123 12.72 -14.18 -12.72
CA LEU A 123 12.90 -12.91 -13.40
C LEU A 123 11.64 -12.06 -13.24
N SER A 124 11.79 -10.82 -12.78
CA SER A 124 10.69 -9.84 -12.75
C SER A 124 10.67 -9.04 -14.04
N VAL A 125 9.50 -8.94 -14.67
CA VAL A 125 9.24 -8.13 -15.87
C VAL A 125 8.26 -7.02 -15.48
N GLY A 126 8.55 -5.78 -15.88
CA GLY A 126 7.77 -4.59 -15.53
C GLY A 126 7.71 -3.57 -16.67
N ILE A 127 7.24 -4.02 -17.83
CA ILE A 127 7.28 -3.31 -19.12
C ILE A 127 5.90 -2.72 -19.44
N ILE A 128 5.51 -1.66 -18.74
CA ILE A 128 4.18 -1.07 -18.88
C ILE A 128 4.08 -0.24 -20.17
N GLU A 129 5.13 0.49 -20.54
CA GLU A 129 5.10 1.40 -21.66
C GLU A 129 5.27 0.69 -23.02
N ILE A 130 4.37 0.99 -23.96
CA ILE A 130 4.27 0.35 -25.28
C ILE A 130 5.60 0.32 -26.08
N LYS A 131 6.48 1.32 -25.88
CA LYS A 131 7.75 1.45 -26.60
C LYS A 131 8.75 0.33 -26.27
N PHE A 132 8.57 -0.34 -25.13
CA PHE A 132 9.44 -1.39 -24.66
C PHE A 132 8.97 -2.80 -25.06
N TRP A 133 7.86 -2.90 -25.80
CA TRP A 133 7.30 -4.16 -26.29
C TRP A 133 7.84 -4.60 -27.65
N ARG A 134 8.67 -3.76 -28.27
CA ARG A 134 9.29 -3.99 -29.58
C ARG A 134 10.75 -4.31 -29.39
#